data_AF-A0A969EDD7-F1
#
_entry.id   AF-A0A969EDD7-F1
#
_cell.length_a   1.000
_cell.length_b   1.000
_cell.length_c   1.000
_cell.angle_alpha   90.00
_cell.angle_beta   90.00
_cell.angle_gamma   90.00
#
_symmetry.space_group_name_H-M   'P 1'
#
loop_
_entity.id
_entity.type
_entity.pdbx_description
1 polymer ?
#
loop_
_entity_poly.entity_id
_entity_poly.type
_entity_poly.pdbx_seq_one_letter_code
_entity_poly.pdbx_strand_id
1 'polypeptide(L)' 'MKTLTAPGRPPLPLWFWGGLLCTWLFALALRFWGLARFNTLVFDEVYFAKFGHHYLTHTEFFDAHPPLGKYLIALGITL' A
#
# COMPACT_ATOMS: atom_id res chain seq x y z
N MET A 1 -53.32 -0.22 13.00
CA MET A 1 -51.90 -0.33 13.39
C MET A 1 -51.06 -0.14 12.12
N LYS A 2 -50.63 1.10 11.81
CA LYS A 2 -49.80 1.39 10.63
C LYS A 2 -48.34 1.18 11.04
N THR A 3 -47.68 0.19 10.47
CA THR A 3 -46.25 -0.03 10.65
C THR A 3 -45.48 1.11 9.99
N LEU A 4 -44.77 1.90 10.79
CA LEU A 4 -43.86 2.94 10.33
C LEU A 4 -42.60 2.25 9.78
N THR A 5 -42.58 1.91 8.49
CA THR A 5 -41.36 1.55 7.81
C THR A 5 -40.52 2.81 7.62
N ALA A 6 -39.34 2.86 8.25
CA ALA A 6 -38.39 3.94 8.02
C ALA A 6 -38.06 4.02 6.51
N PRO A 7 -37.94 5.21 5.92
CA PRO A 7 -37.55 5.32 4.52
C PRO A 7 -36.14 4.75 4.37
N GLY A 8 -36.03 3.61 3.68
CA GLY A 8 -34.74 3.04 3.31
C GLY A 8 -33.97 4.05 2.46
N ARG A 9 -32.74 4.37 2.85
CA ARG A 9 -31.87 5.27 2.09
C ARG A 9 -31.76 4.75 0.65
N PRO A 10 -32.01 5.57 -0.39
CA PRO A 10 -31.84 5.13 -1.76
C PRO A 10 -30.37 4.70 -1.98
N PRO A 11 -30.13 3.64 -2.78
CA PRO A 11 -28.78 3.23 -3.10
C PRO A 11 -28.02 4.37 -3.79
N LEU A 12 -26.73 4.49 -3.48
CA LEU A 12 -25.87 5.46 -4.17
C LEU A 12 -25.86 5.15 -5.67
N PRO A 13 -25.85 6.18 -6.54
CA PRO A 13 -25.94 5.98 -7.97
C PRO A 13 -24.67 5.33 -8.54
N LEU A 14 -24.82 4.54 -9.62
CA LEU A 14 -23.71 3.77 -10.20
C LEU A 14 -22.51 4.62 -10.66
N TRP A 15 -22.76 5.85 -11.12
CA TRP A 15 -21.71 6.77 -11.54
C TRP A 15 -20.77 7.17 -10.38
N PHE A 16 -21.26 7.15 -9.14
CA PHE A 16 -20.44 7.44 -7.96
C PHE A 16 -19.39 6.34 -7.77
N TRP A 17 -19.79 5.07 -7.89
CA TRP A 17 -18.89 3.93 -7.83
C TRP A 17 -17.93 3.89 -9.01
N GLY A 18 -18.41 4.19 -10.22
CA GLY A 18 -17.58 4.31 -11.42
C GLY A 18 -16.53 5.41 -11.28
N GLY A 19 -16.91 6.57 -10.72
CA GLY A 19 -16.00 7.67 -10.42
C GLY A 19 -14.93 7.28 -9.40
N LEU A 20 -15.31 6.60 -8.32
CA LEU A 20 -14.38 6.13 -7.29
C LEU A 20 -13.40 5.09 -7.83
N LEU A 21 -13.88 4.18 -8.68
CA LEU A 21 -13.01 3.19 -9.34
C LEU A 21 -12.02 3.87 -10.30
N CYS A 22 -12.49 4.85 -11.08
CA CYS A 22 -11.65 5.60 -12.02
C CYS A 22 -10.54 6.36 -11.29
N THR A 23 -10.87 7.10 -10.22
CA THR A 23 -9.87 7.83 -9.44
C THR A 23 -8.89 6.89 -8.74
N TRP A 24 -9.36 5.75 -8.24
CA TRP A 24 -8.49 4.73 -7.65
C TRP A 24 -7.51 4.13 -8.67
N LEU A 25 -7.99 3.74 -9.86
CA LEU A 25 -7.15 3.22 -10.93
C LEU A 25 -6.13 4.25 -11.42
N PHE A 26 -6.55 5.50 -11.54
CA PHE A 26 -5.68 6.60 -11.94
C PHE A 26 -4.57 6.86 -10.92
N ALA A 27 -4.93 6.92 -9.63
CA ALA A 27 -3.95 7.05 -8.54
C ALA A 27 -2.99 5.86 -8.50
N LEU A 28 -3.49 4.63 -8.73
CA LEU A 28 -2.67 3.43 -8.81
C LEU A 28 -1.66 3.53 -9.97
N ALA A 29 -2.11 3.90 -11.17
CA ALA A 29 -1.24 4.05 -12.33
C ALA A 29 -0.13 5.09 -12.10
N LEU A 30 -0.49 6.26 -11.54
CA LEU A 30 0.48 7.30 -11.20
C LEU A 30 1.46 6.85 -10.11
N ARG A 31 1.01 6.05 -9.13
CA ARG A 31 1.87 5.53 -8.05
C ARG A 31 3.02 4.66 -8.57
N PHE A 32 2.79 3.93 -9.66
CA PHE A 32 3.79 3.08 -10.30
C PHE A 32 4.49 3.75 -11.51
N TRP A 33 4.09 4.96 -11.89
CA TRP A 33 4.66 5.67 -13.04
C TRP A 33 6.10 6.12 -12.75
N GLY A 34 7.06 5.55 -13.49
CA GLY A 34 8.46 5.98 -13.42
C GLY A 34 9.23 5.50 -12.19
N LEU A 35 8.83 4.38 -11.57
CA LEU A 35 9.55 3.73 -10.46
C LEU A 35 11.03 3.47 -10.76
N ALA A 36 11.34 3.00 -11.98
CA ALA A 36 12.70 2.66 -12.39
C ALA A 36 13.52 3.87 -12.88
N ARG A 37 13.08 5.10 -12.63
CA ARG A 37 13.77 6.32 -13.09
C ARG A 37 15.16 6.46 -12.48
N PHE A 38 15.33 6.07 -11.23
CA PHE A 38 16.60 6.09 -10.52
C PHE A 38 17.02 4.65 -10.23
N ASN A 39 18.04 4.16 -10.94
CA ASN A 39 18.61 2.82 -10.70
C ASN A 39 19.67 2.84 -9.58
N THR A 40 19.38 3.61 -8.52
CA THR A 40 20.25 3.83 -7.38
C THR A 40 19.39 3.93 -6.14
N LEU A 41 19.83 3.38 -5.02
CA LEU A 41 19.13 3.50 -3.74
C LEU A 41 19.10 4.96 -3.29
N VAL A 42 17.92 5.52 -3.05
CA VAL A 42 17.76 6.92 -2.65
C VAL A 42 17.13 7.01 -1.25
N PHE A 43 17.56 8.00 -0.45
CA PHE A 43 17.03 8.26 0.89
C PHE A 43 17.05 7.02 1.80
N ASP A 44 15.90 6.73 2.42
CA ASP A 44 15.73 5.67 3.39
C ASP A 44 15.76 4.27 2.78
N GLU A 45 15.70 4.15 1.44
CA GLU A 45 15.87 2.86 0.74
C GLU A 45 17.22 2.22 1.05
N VAL A 46 18.27 3.04 1.27
CA VAL A 46 19.61 2.57 1.61
C VAL A 46 19.62 1.78 2.92
N TYR A 47 18.73 2.12 3.86
CA TYR A 47 18.63 1.47 5.16
C TYR A 47 17.59 0.35 5.14
N PHE A 48 16.37 0.63 4.69
CA PHE A 48 15.27 -0.33 4.74
C PHE A 48 15.46 -1.52 3.80
N ALA A 49 16.08 -1.34 2.62
CA ALA A 49 16.40 -2.46 1.75
C ALA A 49 17.45 -3.39 2.39
N LYS A 50 18.45 -2.81 3.08
CA LYS A 50 19.45 -3.60 3.82
C LYS A 50 18.81 -4.35 4.99
N PHE A 51 17.98 -3.70 5.80
CA PHE A 51 17.29 -4.37 6.91
C PHE A 51 16.34 -5.47 6.43
N GLY A 52 15.61 -5.24 5.34
CA GLY A 52 14.81 -6.29 4.69
C GLY A 52 15.66 -7.49 4.28
N HIS A 53 16.83 -7.24 3.67
CA HIS A 53 17.78 -8.30 3.33
C HIS A 53 18.36 -9.01 4.57
N HIS A 54 18.67 -8.27 5.64
CA HIS A 54 19.18 -8.83 6.89
C HIS A 54 18.18 -9.80 7.54
N TYR A 55 16.88 -9.57 7.38
CA TYR A 55 15.85 -10.52 7.81
C TYR A 55 15.89 -11.83 7.02
N LEU A 56 16.27 -11.79 5.74
CA LEU A 56 16.40 -12.99 4.90
C LEU A 56 17.71 -13.75 5.19
N THR A 57 18.78 -13.03 5.51
CA THR A 57 20.10 -13.61 5.78
C THR A 57 20.35 -13.93 7.25
N HIS A 58 19.37 -13.70 8.12
CA HIS A 58 19.46 -13.90 9.58
C HIS A 58 20.66 -13.19 10.23
N THR A 59 21.09 -12.06 9.67
CA THR A 59 22.17 -11.25 10.25
C THR A 59 21.62 -10.37 11.36
N GLU A 60 22.29 -10.31 12.51
CA GLU A 60 21.87 -9.42 13.60
C GLU A 60 22.07 -7.95 13.24
N PHE A 61 21.08 -7.12 13.57
CA PHE A 61 21.14 -5.67 13.43
C PHE A 61 20.27 -5.00 14.49
N PHE A 62 20.58 -3.75 14.80
CA PHE A 62 19.79 -2.93 15.73
C PHE A 62 18.95 -1.92 14.96
N ASP A 63 17.67 -1.84 15.30
CA ASP A 63 16.73 -0.88 14.71
C ASP A 63 15.75 -0.36 15.75
N ALA A 64 15.48 0.94 15.72
CA ALA A 64 14.56 1.60 16.65
C ALA A 64 13.08 1.41 16.27
N HIS A 65 12.77 1.04 15.03
CA HIS A 65 11.40 0.98 14.53
C HIS A 65 10.79 -0.43 14.64
N PRO A 66 9.45 -0.52 14.77
CA PRO A 66 8.75 -1.81 14.73
C PRO A 66 9.09 -2.62 13.47
N PRO A 67 9.13 -3.97 13.55
CA PRO A 67 9.67 -4.82 12.49
C PRO A 67 8.72 -5.08 11.32
N LEU A 68 7.41 -4.81 11.47
CA LEU A 68 6.37 -5.17 10.50
C LEU A 68 6.68 -4.67 9.08
N GLY A 69 7.03 -3.39 8.94
CA GLY A 69 7.32 -2.80 7.62
C GLY A 69 8.49 -3.48 6.91
N LYS A 70 9.50 -3.93 7.66
CA LYS A 70 10.70 -4.57 7.10
C LYS A 70 10.42 -6.01 6.70
N TYR A 71 9.52 -6.71 7.40
CA TYR A 71 9.03 -8.00 6.93
C TYR A 71 8.26 -7.89 5.61
N LEU A 72 7.46 -6.84 5.42
CA LEU A 72 6.80 -6.60 4.12
C LEU A 72 7.82 -6.31 3.01
N ILE A 73 8.87 -5.55 3.30
CA ILE A 73 9.97 -5.31 2.36
C ILE A 73 10.73 -6.61 2.05
N ALA A 74 11.04 -7.42 3.08
CA ALA A 74 11.69 -8.71 2.89
C ALA A 74 10.86 -9.68 2.03
N LEU A 75 9.54 -9.71 2.24
CA LEU A 75 8.61 -10.45 1.37
C LEU A 75 8.63 -9.92 -0.06
N GLY A 76 8.64 -8.60 -0.24
CA GLY A 76 8.73 -7.97 -1.56
C GLY A 76 10.07 -8.21 -2.28
N ILE A 77 11.17 -8.43 -1.55
CA ILE A 77 12.46 -8.83 -2.13
C ILE A 77 12.44 -10.31 -2.54
N THR A 78 11.69 -11.14 -1.80
CA THR A 78 11.63 -12.59 -2.02
C THR A 78 10.69 -12.99 -3.15
N LEU A 79 9.62 -12.21 -3.37
CA LEU A 79 8.63 -12.42 -4.43
C LEU A 79 9.18 -11.97 -5.80
#